data_AF-A0A1A7WKK0-F1
#
_entry.id   AF-A0A1A7WKK0-F1
#
_cell.length_a   1.000
_cell.length_b   1.000
_cell.length_c   1.000
_cell.angle_alpha   90.00
_cell.angle_beta   90.00
_cell.angle_gamma   90.00
#
_symmetry.space_group_name_H-M   'P 1'
#
loop_
_entity.id
_entity.type
_entity.pdbx_description
1 polymer ?
#
loop_
_entity_poly.entity_id
_entity_poly.type
_entity_poly.pdbx_seq_one_letter_code
_entity_poly.pdbx_strand_id
1 'polypeptide(L)'
;HHHATALPPTDYDRSPFVTSPVSMAMPPHAGSLQGYQAAYGHFQGTRTIKSEYPDPYTSSPESIMGYAYVDAYQSGSPPSFPHLIVELLKCEPDEPQVQAKILAYLQQEQASRGKHEKLNTFGLMCKMADQTLFSIVEWARSSIFFRELKVDDQMKLLQNCWSELLILDHVFRQVVHAKEGSILLVTGQQVDFAVIASQAGATLNNLLSHAQELVAKLRSLQLDQREFVCLKFLVLFSLDVKNLENFHLVESVQEQVNAALLDYVMCNYPQQTDKFGQLLLRLPEIRAISLQAEEYLYYKHLNGDVPCNNLLIEMLHAKRA
;
A
#
# COMPACT_ATOMS: atom_id res chain seq x y z
N HIS A 1 -36.82 -58.37 -24.31
CA HIS A 1 -36.22 -57.41 -23.36
C HIS A 1 -35.15 -56.60 -24.06
N HIS A 2 -35.43 -55.33 -24.34
CA HIS A 2 -34.54 -54.17 -24.16
C HIS A 2 -35.29 -52.95 -24.70
N HIS A 3 -35.75 -52.11 -23.78
CA HIS A 3 -36.51 -50.90 -24.04
C HIS A 3 -35.60 -49.82 -24.65
N ALA A 4 -36.06 -49.23 -25.75
CA ALA A 4 -35.59 -47.94 -26.25
C ALA A 4 -36.49 -46.85 -25.64
N THR A 5 -35.89 -45.92 -24.90
CA THR A 5 -36.57 -44.77 -24.31
C THR A 5 -36.08 -43.50 -25.01
N ALA A 6 -37.04 -42.80 -25.62
CA ALA A 6 -36.86 -41.52 -26.28
C ALA A 6 -36.68 -40.37 -25.27
N LEU A 7 -35.80 -39.42 -25.60
CA LEU A 7 -35.60 -38.16 -24.90
C LEU A 7 -36.67 -37.12 -25.31
N PRO A 8 -37.22 -36.31 -24.39
CA PRO A 8 -37.95 -35.09 -24.74
C PRO A 8 -37.04 -33.84 -24.68
N PRO A 9 -37.45 -32.73 -25.32
CA PRO A 9 -36.57 -31.60 -25.62
C PRO A 9 -36.37 -30.63 -24.46
N THR A 10 -35.31 -29.84 -24.61
CA THR A 10 -34.80 -28.76 -23.77
C THR A 10 -35.79 -27.61 -23.58
N ASP A 11 -36.05 -27.23 -22.33
CA ASP A 11 -36.54 -25.91 -21.94
C ASP A 11 -35.38 -25.10 -21.31
N TYR A 12 -34.90 -24.12 -22.06
CA TYR A 12 -34.06 -23.02 -21.59
C TYR A 12 -34.98 -21.86 -21.24
N ASP A 13 -35.10 -21.53 -19.95
CA ASP A 13 -35.20 -20.15 -19.43
C ASP A 13 -35.68 -20.15 -17.97
N ARG A 14 -34.77 -19.85 -17.03
CA ARG A 14 -35.10 -19.21 -15.74
C ARG A 14 -33.83 -18.73 -15.03
N SER A 15 -33.48 -17.47 -15.24
CA SER A 15 -32.55 -16.72 -14.39
C SER A 15 -33.15 -16.54 -12.98
N PRO A 16 -32.37 -16.74 -11.90
CA PRO A 16 -32.83 -16.46 -10.55
C PRO A 16 -32.19 -15.17 -10.02
N PHE A 17 -32.48 -14.01 -10.61
CA PHE A 17 -32.18 -12.71 -9.98
C PHE A 17 -33.28 -11.71 -10.33
N VAL A 18 -34.32 -11.70 -9.52
CA VAL A 18 -35.33 -10.64 -9.48
C VAL A 18 -34.75 -9.51 -8.63
N THR A 19 -34.42 -8.38 -9.25
CA THR A 19 -34.14 -7.12 -8.54
C THR A 19 -35.43 -6.33 -8.40
N SER A 20 -35.97 -6.27 -7.18
CA SER A 20 -37.02 -5.29 -6.83
C SER A 20 -36.40 -3.90 -6.68
N PRO A 21 -36.99 -2.84 -7.28
CA PRO A 21 -36.55 -1.47 -7.03
C PRO A 21 -37.21 -0.97 -5.73
N VAL A 22 -36.39 -0.62 -4.74
CA VAL A 22 -36.83 0.13 -3.55
C VAL A 22 -36.93 1.60 -3.94
N SER A 23 -38.17 2.06 -4.09
CA SER A 23 -38.51 3.47 -4.23
C SER A 23 -38.35 4.17 -2.88
N MET A 24 -37.41 5.13 -2.77
CA MET A 24 -37.43 6.14 -1.71
C MET A 24 -37.84 7.48 -2.30
N ALA A 25 -39.00 7.96 -1.88
CA ALA A 25 -39.48 9.31 -2.17
C ALA A 25 -38.82 10.30 -1.21
N MET A 26 -38.14 11.32 -1.75
CA MET A 26 -37.70 12.51 -1.01
C MET A 26 -38.62 13.69 -1.38
N PRO A 27 -39.06 14.52 -0.41
CA PRO A 27 -39.86 15.70 -0.69
C PRO A 27 -38.99 16.85 -1.24
N PRO A 28 -39.57 17.80 -2.02
CA PRO A 28 -38.81 18.83 -2.70
C PRO A 28 -38.63 20.07 -1.83
N HIS A 29 -37.43 20.64 -1.81
CA HIS A 29 -37.20 22.02 -1.42
C HIS A 29 -36.66 22.80 -2.62
N ALA A 30 -37.52 23.66 -3.17
CA ALA A 30 -37.15 24.75 -4.06
C ALA A 30 -36.99 26.04 -3.21
N GLY A 31 -36.05 26.91 -3.57
CA GLY A 31 -36.00 28.28 -3.07
C GLY A 31 -34.61 28.91 -3.02
N SER A 32 -34.20 29.51 -4.14
CA SER A 32 -33.16 30.56 -4.22
C SER A 32 -33.71 31.91 -3.76
N LEU A 33 -32.94 32.73 -3.01
CA LEU A 33 -32.53 34.09 -3.39
C LEU A 33 -31.88 34.90 -2.24
N GLN A 34 -30.99 35.78 -2.71
CA GLN A 34 -30.16 36.81 -2.07
C GLN A 34 -30.90 37.84 -1.19
N GLY A 35 -30.13 38.40 -0.26
CA GLY A 35 -30.05 39.85 -0.05
C GLY A 35 -30.81 40.38 1.17
N TYR A 36 -30.08 40.93 2.14
CA TYR A 36 -30.27 42.29 2.67
C TYR A 36 -29.17 42.60 3.69
N GLN A 37 -28.33 43.58 3.34
CA GLN A 37 -27.25 44.13 4.13
C GLN A 37 -27.51 45.64 4.24
N ALA A 38 -27.74 46.14 5.47
CA ALA A 38 -27.73 47.54 5.91
C ALA A 38 -27.94 47.51 7.44
N ALA A 39 -27.36 48.33 8.33
CA ALA A 39 -26.74 49.63 8.16
C ALA A 39 -26.01 50.06 9.47
N TYR A 40 -24.92 50.83 9.35
CA TYR A 40 -24.34 51.89 10.22
C TYR A 40 -24.19 51.68 11.75
N GLY A 41 -23.13 52.13 12.45
CA GLY A 41 -22.04 53.04 12.08
C GLY A 41 -20.95 53.19 13.17
N HIS A 42 -19.84 53.83 12.78
CA HIS A 42 -18.67 54.24 13.57
C HIS A 42 -18.97 55.40 14.55
N PHE A 43 -18.26 55.46 15.69
CA PHE A 43 -17.85 56.73 16.32
C PHE A 43 -16.52 56.58 17.10
N GLN A 44 -15.57 57.48 16.82
CA GLN A 44 -14.33 57.73 17.57
C GLN A 44 -14.54 58.89 18.56
N GLY A 45 -13.74 58.97 19.65
CA GLY A 45 -13.41 60.26 20.30
C GLY A 45 -13.33 60.30 21.84
N THR A 46 -12.09 60.19 22.35
CA THR A 46 -11.40 60.88 23.47
C THR A 46 -12.19 61.70 24.52
N ARG A 47 -11.90 61.47 25.83
CA ARG A 47 -11.72 62.53 26.86
C ARG A 47 -11.01 62.01 28.13
N THR A 48 -10.02 62.78 28.57
CA THR A 48 -9.15 62.69 29.77
C THR A 48 -9.81 63.20 31.05
N ILE A 49 -9.49 62.61 32.22
CA ILE A 49 -9.43 63.29 33.54
C ILE A 49 -8.23 62.75 34.35
N LYS A 50 -7.39 63.66 34.85
CA LYS A 50 -6.24 63.48 35.75
C LYS A 50 -6.64 63.86 37.18
N SER A 51 -6.04 63.24 38.21
CA SER A 51 -5.72 63.78 39.56
C SER A 51 -5.50 62.61 40.53
N GLU A 52 -4.58 62.51 41.50
CA GLU A 52 -3.36 63.18 41.99
C GLU A 52 -2.71 62.18 42.99
N TYR A 53 -1.40 62.29 43.20
CA TYR A 53 -0.44 61.49 44.04
C TYR A 53 -0.83 61.37 45.56
N PRO A 54 -0.11 60.64 46.48
CA PRO A 54 1.33 60.29 46.42
C PRO A 54 1.85 58.92 46.96
N ASP A 55 3.01 58.50 46.43
CA ASP A 55 3.99 57.59 47.08
C ASP A 55 4.74 58.30 48.22
N PRO A 56 5.14 57.58 49.28
CA PRO A 56 6.58 57.51 49.56
C PRO A 56 7.03 56.22 50.27
N TYR A 57 8.11 55.57 49.80
CA TYR A 57 9.19 54.92 50.60
C TYR A 57 10.22 54.37 49.59
N THR A 58 11.20 55.19 49.19
CA THR A 58 12.62 55.15 49.59
C THR A 58 13.37 53.83 49.31
N SER A 59 14.27 53.96 48.35
CA SER A 59 15.53 53.28 48.04
C SER A 59 16.17 52.36 49.10
N SER A 60 16.68 51.20 48.65
CA SER A 60 18.06 50.78 48.95
C SER A 60 18.61 49.77 47.93
N PRO A 61 19.95 49.71 47.73
CA PRO A 61 20.63 49.06 46.61
C PRO A 61 21.23 47.70 47.00
N GLU A 62 21.42 46.78 46.04
CA GLU A 62 22.56 45.83 45.92
C GLU A 62 22.24 44.63 44.99
N SER A 63 23.27 44.17 44.26
CA SER A 63 23.39 42.86 43.56
C SER A 63 22.80 42.78 42.15
N ILE A 64 23.56 43.05 41.07
CA ILE A 64 24.45 42.09 40.36
C ILE A 64 23.73 40.78 40.00
N MET A 65 23.23 40.65 38.77
CA MET A 65 23.74 39.73 37.73
C MET A 65 22.83 39.82 36.51
N GLY A 66 23.37 40.23 35.36
CA GLY A 66 22.64 40.25 34.10
C GLY A 66 22.38 38.82 33.63
N TYR A 67 21.12 38.40 33.60
CA TYR A 67 20.72 37.24 32.82
C TYR A 67 20.46 37.70 31.39
N ALA A 68 21.39 37.41 30.50
CA ALA A 68 21.12 37.41 29.07
C ALA A 68 19.99 36.40 28.82
N TYR A 69 18.87 36.87 28.29
CA TYR A 69 17.83 36.00 27.74
C TYR A 69 18.44 35.33 26.52
N VAL A 70 18.93 34.10 26.70
CA VAL A 70 19.41 33.28 25.60
C VAL A 70 18.15 32.79 24.89
N ASP A 71 17.90 33.35 23.72
CA ASP A 71 16.86 32.89 22.81
C ASP A 71 17.25 31.48 22.33
N ALA A 72 16.84 30.47 23.07
CA ALA A 72 17.07 29.06 22.77
C ALA A 72 16.06 28.58 21.72
N TYR A 73 16.05 29.22 20.55
CA TYR A 73 15.49 28.64 19.34
C TYR A 73 16.63 28.06 18.49
N GLN A 74 17.32 27.07 19.05
CA GLN A 74 17.91 26.00 18.25
C GLN A 74 16.98 24.79 18.32
N SER A 75 15.81 24.90 17.68
CA SER A 75 15.05 23.71 17.28
C SER A 75 15.70 23.16 16.01
N GLY A 76 16.74 22.37 16.23
CA GLY A 76 17.46 21.64 15.21
C GLY A 76 17.80 20.25 15.72
N SER A 77 16.85 19.60 16.40
CA SER A 77 16.95 18.15 16.57
C SER A 77 16.98 17.56 15.16
N PRO A 78 17.97 16.74 14.80
CA PRO A 78 17.91 15.99 13.54
C PRO A 78 16.60 15.20 13.53
N PRO A 79 16.02 14.92 12.35
CA PRO A 79 14.81 14.10 12.27
C PRO A 79 15.04 12.82 13.09
N SER A 80 14.29 12.66 14.19
CA SER A 80 14.44 11.49 15.04
C SER A 80 13.72 10.34 14.36
N PHE A 81 14.49 9.44 13.75
CA PHE A 81 13.94 8.25 13.13
C PHE A 81 13.58 7.24 14.23
N PRO A 82 12.34 6.71 14.26
CA PRO A 82 12.01 5.61 15.16
C PRO A 82 13.00 4.46 14.95
N HIS A 83 13.68 4.04 16.01
CA HIS A 83 14.72 3.00 15.93
C HIS A 83 14.22 1.73 15.25
N LEU A 84 12.94 1.39 15.46
CA LEU A 84 12.30 0.26 14.81
C LEU A 84 12.39 0.33 13.28
N ILE A 85 12.08 1.48 12.65
CA ILE A 85 12.14 1.63 11.20
C ILE A 85 13.56 1.39 10.67
N VAL A 86 14.58 1.80 11.43
CA VAL A 86 15.98 1.52 11.09
C VAL A 86 16.26 0.02 11.08
N GLU A 87 15.72 -0.74 12.03
CA GLU A 87 15.84 -2.21 12.02
C GLU A 87 15.06 -2.86 10.88
N LEU A 88 13.87 -2.33 10.53
CA LEU A 88 13.10 -2.83 9.37
C LEU A 88 13.88 -2.60 8.06
N LEU A 89 14.50 -1.43 7.89
CA LEU A 89 15.30 -1.10 6.70
C LEU A 89 16.51 -2.01 6.54
N LYS A 90 17.14 -2.46 7.63
CA LYS A 90 18.27 -3.41 7.57
C LYS A 90 17.87 -4.77 6.98
N CYS A 91 16.57 -5.10 7.00
CA CYS A 91 16.06 -6.33 6.41
C CYS A 91 15.86 -6.22 4.89
N GLU A 92 15.87 -5.01 4.31
CA GLU A 92 15.61 -4.84 2.88
C GLU A 92 16.72 -5.48 2.03
N PRO A 93 16.35 -6.20 0.95
CA PRO A 93 17.32 -6.81 0.07
C PRO A 93 18.09 -5.75 -0.74
N ASP A 94 19.28 -6.12 -1.20
CA ASP A 94 20.02 -5.34 -2.20
C ASP A 94 19.27 -5.39 -3.55
N GLU A 95 18.55 -4.31 -3.87
CA GLU A 95 17.69 -4.23 -5.05
C GLU A 95 18.46 -4.46 -6.37
N PRO A 96 19.62 -3.81 -6.63
CA PRO A 96 20.45 -4.13 -7.80
C PRO A 96 20.83 -5.61 -7.90
N GLN A 97 21.17 -6.25 -6.78
CA GLN A 97 21.51 -7.67 -6.77
C GLN A 97 20.30 -8.56 -7.09
N VAL A 98 19.13 -8.27 -6.50
CA VAL A 98 17.89 -9.00 -6.80
C VAL A 98 17.51 -8.83 -8.28
N GLN A 99 17.55 -7.60 -8.79
CA GLN A 99 17.29 -7.30 -10.20
C GLN A 99 18.21 -8.13 -11.13
N ALA A 100 19.52 -8.11 -10.87
CA ALA A 100 20.50 -8.84 -11.66
C ALA A 100 20.26 -10.37 -11.61
N LYS A 101 19.96 -10.91 -10.42
CA LYS A 101 19.66 -12.34 -10.22
C LYS A 101 18.44 -12.77 -11.01
N ILE A 102 17.34 -12.01 -10.95
CA ILE A 102 16.11 -12.33 -11.67
C ILE A 102 16.31 -12.22 -13.19
N LEU A 103 16.99 -11.17 -13.66
CA LEU A 103 17.28 -11.00 -15.08
C LEU A 103 18.13 -12.15 -15.63
N ALA A 104 19.20 -12.54 -14.92
CA ALA A 104 20.06 -13.64 -15.31
C ALA A 104 19.31 -14.97 -15.36
N TYR A 105 18.45 -15.24 -14.36
CA TYR A 105 17.59 -16.42 -14.33
C TYR A 105 16.69 -16.51 -15.57
N LEU A 106 15.99 -15.42 -15.91
CA LEU A 106 15.07 -15.39 -17.06
C LEU A 106 15.80 -15.56 -18.40
N GLN A 107 16.98 -14.96 -18.53
CA GLN A 107 17.83 -15.12 -19.72
C GLN A 107 18.29 -16.58 -19.87
N GLN A 108 18.72 -17.20 -18.76
CA GLN A 108 19.11 -18.61 -18.75
C GLN A 108 17.94 -19.53 -19.09
N GLU A 109 16.75 -19.28 -18.53
CA GLU A 109 15.53 -20.03 -18.82
C GLU A 109 15.12 -19.96 -20.30
N GLN A 110 15.35 -18.83 -20.97
CA GLN A 110 15.09 -18.69 -22.41
C GLN A 110 16.18 -19.30 -23.29
N ALA A 111 17.43 -19.28 -22.82
CA ALA A 111 18.57 -19.83 -23.55
C ALA A 111 18.63 -21.36 -23.49
N SER A 112 18.16 -21.97 -22.40
CA SER A 112 18.15 -23.43 -22.21
C SER A 112 17.05 -24.15 -23.01
N ARG A 113 16.03 -23.43 -23.49
CA ARG A 113 14.87 -23.99 -24.19
C ARG A 113 15.11 -24.10 -25.70
N GLY A 114 14.60 -25.18 -26.29
CA GLY A 114 14.58 -25.35 -27.74
C GLY A 114 13.75 -24.26 -28.44
N LYS A 115 13.98 -24.01 -29.74
CA LYS A 115 13.28 -22.95 -30.50
C LYS A 115 11.75 -23.03 -30.40
N HIS A 116 11.19 -24.23 -30.31
CA HIS A 116 9.74 -24.48 -30.23
C HIS A 116 9.17 -24.51 -28.81
N GLU A 117 10.03 -24.40 -27.78
CA GLU A 117 9.65 -24.51 -26.36
C GLU A 117 9.84 -23.19 -25.59
N LYS A 118 10.17 -22.11 -26.29
CA LYS A 118 10.36 -20.80 -25.68
C LYS A 118 9.07 -20.33 -25.02
N LEU A 119 9.21 -19.77 -23.81
CA LEU A 119 8.07 -19.19 -23.10
C LEU A 119 7.61 -17.94 -23.85
N ASN A 120 6.29 -17.79 -23.99
CA ASN A 120 5.69 -16.56 -24.43
C ASN A 120 5.84 -15.46 -23.35
N THR A 121 5.43 -14.23 -23.68
CA THR A 121 5.53 -13.08 -22.77
C THR A 121 4.86 -13.36 -21.42
N PHE A 122 3.65 -13.95 -21.42
CA PHE A 122 2.93 -14.27 -20.20
C PHE A 122 3.70 -15.27 -19.32
N GLY A 123 4.21 -16.36 -19.91
CA GLY A 123 5.00 -17.36 -19.19
C GLY A 123 6.29 -16.79 -18.61
N LEU A 124 6.95 -15.86 -19.31
CA LEU A 124 8.08 -15.11 -18.77
C LEU A 124 7.69 -14.23 -17.57
N MET A 125 6.55 -13.53 -17.66
CA MET A 125 6.03 -12.72 -16.54
C MET A 125 5.70 -13.59 -15.33
N CYS A 126 5.13 -14.79 -15.53
CA CYS A 126 4.90 -15.75 -14.44
C CYS A 126 6.23 -16.17 -13.79
N LYS A 127 7.26 -16.53 -14.56
CA LYS A 127 8.58 -16.89 -14.01
C LYS A 127 9.25 -15.71 -13.30
N MET A 128 9.07 -14.49 -13.79
CA MET A 128 9.57 -13.28 -13.13
C MET A 128 8.86 -13.03 -11.80
N ALA A 129 7.54 -13.12 -11.76
CA ALA A 129 6.75 -12.99 -10.54
C ALA A 129 7.11 -14.09 -9.52
N ASP A 130 7.33 -15.31 -9.99
CA ASP A 130 7.78 -16.44 -9.17
C ASP A 130 9.13 -16.17 -8.51
N GLN A 131 10.12 -15.69 -9.26
CA GLN A 131 11.42 -15.32 -8.68
C GLN A 131 11.34 -14.12 -7.74
N THR A 132 10.46 -13.16 -8.03
CA THR A 132 10.20 -12.03 -7.11
C THR A 132 9.61 -12.54 -5.80
N LEU A 133 8.69 -13.50 -5.87
CA LEU A 133 8.09 -14.12 -4.70
C LEU A 133 9.12 -14.91 -3.87
N PHE A 134 10.06 -15.61 -4.51
CA PHE A 134 11.19 -16.22 -3.79
C PHE A 134 12.00 -15.17 -3.02
N SER A 135 12.30 -14.02 -3.63
CA SER A 135 13.00 -12.93 -2.94
C SER A 135 12.19 -12.34 -1.79
N ILE A 136 10.86 -12.23 -1.92
CA ILE A 136 9.98 -11.81 -0.82
C ILE A 136 10.00 -12.82 0.33
N VAL A 137 9.96 -14.12 0.03
CA VAL A 137 10.03 -15.18 1.06
C VAL A 137 11.39 -15.15 1.77
N GLU A 138 12.48 -14.95 1.03
CA GLU A 138 13.83 -14.80 1.60
C GLU A 138 13.93 -13.58 2.51
N TRP A 139 13.40 -12.43 2.06
CA TRP A 139 13.26 -11.22 2.87
C TRP A 139 12.48 -11.49 4.18
N ALA A 140 11.29 -12.09 4.08
CA ALA A 140 10.46 -12.38 5.25
C ALA A 140 11.21 -13.28 6.23
N ARG A 141 11.85 -14.36 5.76
CA ARG A 141 12.62 -15.29 6.62
C ARG A 141 13.82 -14.64 7.31
N SER A 142 14.43 -13.62 6.69
CA SER A 142 15.55 -12.86 7.27
C SER A 142 15.11 -11.74 8.24
N SER A 143 13.81 -11.39 8.23
CA SER A 143 13.28 -10.25 8.98
C SER A 143 13.27 -10.50 10.49
N ILE A 144 13.54 -9.43 11.25
CA ILE A 144 13.83 -9.48 12.69
C ILE A 144 12.78 -10.24 13.51
N PHE A 145 11.48 -9.99 13.28
CA PHE A 145 10.37 -10.60 14.01
C PHE A 145 9.91 -11.93 13.42
N PHE A 146 9.97 -12.07 12.10
CA PHE A 146 9.37 -13.21 11.40
C PHE A 146 10.13 -14.51 11.67
N ARG A 147 11.46 -14.42 11.84
CA ARG A 147 12.32 -15.55 12.25
C ARG A 147 12.03 -16.09 13.64
N GLU A 148 11.30 -15.35 14.48
CA GLU A 148 10.89 -15.79 15.82
C GLU A 148 9.63 -16.68 15.78
N LEU A 149 8.89 -16.66 14.67
CA LEU A 149 7.73 -17.51 14.45
C LEU A 149 8.15 -18.93 14.07
N LYS A 150 7.33 -19.92 14.47
CA LYS A 150 7.47 -21.28 13.95
C LYS A 150 7.12 -21.33 12.47
N VAL A 151 7.67 -22.32 11.76
CA VAL A 151 7.46 -22.50 10.32
C VAL A 151 5.98 -22.55 9.96
N ASP A 152 5.14 -23.20 10.75
CA ASP A 152 3.70 -23.28 10.47
C ASP A 152 3.02 -21.89 10.48
N ASP A 153 3.38 -21.02 11.42
CA ASP A 153 2.87 -19.65 11.47
C ASP A 153 3.45 -18.79 10.35
N GLN A 154 4.74 -18.96 10.04
CA GLN A 154 5.38 -18.31 8.88
C GLN A 154 4.65 -18.65 7.58
N MET A 155 4.32 -19.93 7.38
CA MET A 155 3.59 -20.40 6.20
C MET A 155 2.19 -19.79 6.13
N LYS A 156 1.42 -19.77 7.23
CA LYS A 156 0.08 -19.17 7.26
C LYS A 156 0.10 -17.68 6.90
N LEU A 157 1.04 -16.92 7.47
CA LEU A 157 1.18 -15.49 7.18
C LEU A 157 1.54 -15.24 5.71
N LEU A 158 2.52 -15.96 5.16
CA LEU A 158 2.92 -15.83 3.76
C LEU A 158 1.81 -16.27 2.79
N GLN A 159 1.13 -17.38 3.08
CA GLN A 159 -0.02 -17.85 2.28
C GLN A 159 -1.16 -16.85 2.26
N ASN A 160 -1.34 -16.06 3.34
CA ASN A 160 -2.33 -15.00 3.36
C ASN A 160 -1.95 -13.81 2.46
N CYS A 161 -0.70 -13.33 2.52
CA CYS A 161 -0.33 -12.01 1.99
C CYS A 161 0.61 -12.01 0.77
N TRP A 162 1.03 -13.16 0.23
CA TRP A 162 2.03 -13.23 -0.85
C TRP A 162 1.71 -12.34 -2.07
N SER A 163 0.45 -12.30 -2.48
CA SER A 163 -0.02 -11.51 -3.62
C SER A 163 -0.07 -10.02 -3.28
N GLU A 164 -0.46 -9.66 -2.06
CA GLU A 164 -0.45 -8.29 -1.55
C GLU A 164 0.97 -7.73 -1.53
N LEU A 165 1.96 -8.54 -1.10
CA LEU A 165 3.37 -8.15 -1.12
C LEU A 165 3.90 -7.97 -2.55
N LEU A 166 3.52 -8.82 -3.51
CA LEU A 166 3.89 -8.65 -4.92
C LEU A 166 3.30 -7.36 -5.52
N ILE A 167 2.04 -7.05 -5.21
CA ILE A 167 1.39 -5.81 -5.68
C ILE A 167 2.04 -4.59 -5.02
N LEU A 168 2.27 -4.62 -3.71
CA LEU A 168 2.90 -3.52 -2.98
C LEU A 168 4.32 -3.26 -3.50
N ASP A 169 5.12 -4.30 -3.71
CA ASP A 169 6.45 -4.22 -4.31
C ASP A 169 6.40 -3.62 -5.73
N HIS A 170 5.49 -4.10 -6.58
CA HIS A 170 5.29 -3.56 -7.92
C HIS A 170 4.94 -2.07 -7.89
N VAL A 171 3.96 -1.69 -7.07
CA VAL A 171 3.46 -0.32 -6.94
C VAL A 171 4.55 0.61 -6.43
N PHE A 172 5.29 0.22 -5.40
CA PHE A 172 6.39 1.03 -4.87
C PHE A 172 7.50 1.24 -5.91
N ARG A 173 7.88 0.19 -6.66
CA ARG A 173 8.82 0.32 -7.78
C ARG A 173 8.35 1.36 -8.79
N GLN A 174 7.04 1.40 -9.10
CA GLN A 174 6.52 2.41 -10.01
C GLN A 174 6.55 3.81 -9.40
N VAL A 175 6.24 3.95 -8.11
CA VAL A 175 6.28 5.23 -7.39
C VAL A 175 7.68 5.85 -7.46
N VAL A 176 8.72 5.05 -7.21
CA VAL A 176 10.10 5.55 -7.09
C VAL A 176 10.80 5.72 -8.45
N HIS A 177 10.61 4.78 -9.39
CA HIS A 177 11.51 4.64 -10.53
C HIS A 177 10.82 4.70 -11.91
N ALA A 178 9.50 4.55 -12.00
CA ALA A 178 8.85 4.47 -13.31
C ALA A 178 8.77 5.83 -14.00
N LYS A 179 8.97 5.79 -15.32
CA LYS A 179 8.79 6.94 -16.20
C LYS A 179 7.32 7.08 -16.54
N GLU A 180 6.92 8.29 -16.92
CA GLU A 180 5.57 8.53 -17.42
C GLU A 180 5.35 7.73 -18.72
N GLY A 181 4.19 7.06 -18.82
CA GLY A 181 3.83 6.28 -20.00
C GLY A 181 4.35 4.83 -20.04
N SER A 182 5.10 4.37 -19.03
CA SER A 182 5.67 3.01 -19.00
C SER A 182 5.57 2.35 -17.62
N ILE A 183 5.73 1.02 -17.62
CA ILE A 183 5.93 0.21 -16.42
C ILE A 183 7.39 -0.19 -16.32
N LEU A 184 7.97 -0.05 -15.12
CA LEU A 184 9.26 -0.63 -14.79
C LEU A 184 9.07 -2.04 -14.18
N LEU A 185 9.65 -3.05 -14.83
CA LEU A 185 9.71 -4.42 -14.32
C LEU A 185 10.85 -4.57 -13.31
N VAL A 186 10.78 -5.61 -12.46
CA VAL A 186 11.83 -5.95 -11.47
C VAL A 186 13.20 -6.24 -12.13
N THR A 187 13.21 -6.59 -13.41
CA THR A 187 14.43 -6.79 -14.20
C THR A 187 15.10 -5.49 -14.64
N GLY A 188 14.50 -4.34 -14.36
CA GLY A 188 14.92 -3.02 -14.83
C GLY A 188 14.44 -2.66 -16.24
N GLN A 189 13.68 -3.55 -16.89
CA GLN A 189 13.12 -3.30 -18.22
C GLN A 189 11.90 -2.38 -18.13
N GLN A 190 11.81 -1.41 -19.04
CA GLN A 190 10.64 -0.55 -19.20
C GLN A 190 9.73 -1.11 -20.30
N VAL A 191 8.43 -1.14 -20.04
CA VAL A 191 7.41 -1.58 -21.01
C VAL A 191 6.37 -0.48 -21.18
N ASP A 192 6.24 0.04 -22.39
CA ASP A 192 5.29 1.12 -22.68
C ASP A 192 3.84 0.67 -22.54
N PHE A 193 2.97 1.54 -22.03
CA PHE A 193 1.55 1.24 -21.89
C PHE A 193 0.89 0.88 -23.22
N ALA A 194 1.35 1.47 -24.34
CA ALA A 194 0.84 1.12 -25.67
C ALA A 194 1.09 -0.35 -26.03
N VAL A 195 2.27 -0.88 -25.69
CA VAL A 195 2.61 -2.30 -25.91
C VAL A 195 1.68 -3.17 -25.08
N ILE A 196 1.49 -2.83 -23.81
CA ILE A 196 0.62 -3.59 -22.91
C ILE A 196 -0.82 -3.54 -23.39
N ALA A 197 -1.36 -2.37 -23.73
CA ALA A 197 -2.72 -2.22 -24.23
C ALA A 197 -2.99 -3.07 -25.48
N SER A 198 -1.99 -3.21 -26.36
CA SER A 198 -2.11 -4.00 -27.59
C SER A 198 -1.98 -5.52 -27.39
N GLN A 199 -1.28 -5.97 -26.35
CA GLN A 199 -0.94 -7.39 -26.14
C GLN A 199 -1.68 -8.03 -24.95
N ALA A 200 -2.10 -7.22 -23.98
CA ALA A 200 -2.83 -7.67 -22.80
C ALA A 200 -4.32 -7.75 -23.08
N GLY A 201 -4.98 -8.77 -22.52
CA GLY A 201 -6.44 -8.85 -22.51
C GLY A 201 -7.06 -7.79 -21.59
N ALA A 202 -8.37 -7.53 -21.75
CA ALA A 202 -9.10 -6.51 -20.99
C ALA A 202 -8.92 -6.65 -19.46
N THR A 203 -8.96 -7.87 -18.93
CA THR A 203 -8.78 -8.13 -17.49
C THR A 203 -7.44 -7.62 -16.96
N LEU A 204 -6.34 -7.88 -17.69
CA LEU A 204 -5.01 -7.45 -17.28
C LEU A 204 -4.83 -5.93 -17.44
N ASN A 205 -5.44 -5.34 -18.47
CA ASN A 205 -5.47 -3.87 -18.62
C ASN A 205 -6.22 -3.19 -17.48
N ASN A 206 -7.35 -3.73 -17.03
CA ASN A 206 -8.11 -3.19 -15.91
C ASN A 206 -7.33 -3.28 -14.60
N LEU A 207 -6.71 -4.44 -14.32
CA LEU A 207 -5.81 -4.63 -13.18
C LEU A 207 -4.68 -3.59 -13.17
N LEU A 208 -4.05 -3.40 -14.33
CA LEU A 208 -3.00 -2.42 -14.47
C LEU A 208 -3.50 -0.99 -14.25
N SER A 209 -4.68 -0.64 -14.78
CA SER A 209 -5.30 0.67 -14.55
C SER A 209 -5.48 0.95 -13.06
N HIS A 210 -6.06 0.00 -12.31
CA HIS A 210 -6.24 0.13 -10.87
C HIS A 210 -4.89 0.26 -10.13
N ALA A 211 -3.88 -0.51 -10.53
CA ALA A 211 -2.53 -0.38 -9.95
C ALA A 211 -1.92 1.00 -10.25
N GLN A 212 -2.10 1.55 -11.46
CA GLN A 212 -1.59 2.88 -11.81
C GLN A 212 -2.32 4.02 -11.07
N GLU A 213 -3.62 3.89 -10.83
CA GLU A 213 -4.36 4.82 -9.97
C GLU A 213 -3.79 4.83 -8.55
N LEU A 214 -3.49 3.65 -8.00
CA LEU A 214 -2.85 3.52 -6.69
C LEU A 214 -1.44 4.13 -6.68
N VAL A 215 -0.64 3.90 -7.72
CA VAL A 215 0.68 4.53 -7.90
C VAL A 215 0.56 6.06 -7.89
N ALA A 216 -0.41 6.63 -8.61
CA ALA A 216 -0.64 8.07 -8.64
C ALA A 216 -0.99 8.63 -7.26
N LYS A 217 -1.89 7.94 -6.51
CA LYS A 217 -2.21 8.31 -5.12
C LYS A 217 -0.97 8.30 -4.23
N LEU A 218 -0.17 7.23 -4.27
CA LEU A 218 1.04 7.10 -3.45
C LEU A 218 2.14 8.10 -3.82
N ARG A 219 2.29 8.47 -5.10
CA ARG A 219 3.16 9.58 -5.52
C ARG A 219 2.70 10.91 -4.96
N SER A 220 1.39 11.18 -4.97
CA SER A 220 0.83 12.42 -4.40
C SER A 220 1.05 12.51 -2.89
N LEU A 221 1.03 11.37 -2.20
CA LEU A 221 1.40 11.24 -0.80
C LEU A 221 2.91 11.32 -0.56
N GLN A 222 3.75 11.32 -1.60
CA GLN A 222 5.21 11.25 -1.43
C GLN A 222 5.60 10.02 -0.59
N LEU A 223 5.06 8.85 -0.93
CA LEU A 223 5.44 7.60 -0.27
C LEU A 223 6.95 7.40 -0.40
N ASP A 224 7.62 7.25 0.73
CA ASP A 224 9.06 6.97 0.78
C ASP A 224 9.39 5.53 1.22
N GLN A 225 10.68 5.20 1.22
CA GLN A 225 11.16 3.86 1.56
C GLN A 225 10.85 3.46 3.03
N ARG A 226 10.84 4.41 3.97
CA ARG A 226 10.60 4.13 5.38
C ARG A 226 9.13 3.76 5.59
N GLU A 227 8.24 4.51 4.95
CA GLU A 227 6.81 4.22 4.96
C GLU A 227 6.51 2.88 4.26
N PHE A 228 7.15 2.63 3.10
CA PHE A 228 7.02 1.38 2.37
C PHE A 228 7.41 0.15 3.21
N VAL A 229 8.55 0.17 3.91
CA VAL A 229 8.93 -0.98 4.75
C VAL A 229 7.93 -1.20 5.90
N CYS A 230 7.42 -0.13 6.52
CA CYS A 230 6.35 -0.26 7.50
C CYS A 230 5.12 -0.94 6.89
N LEU A 231 4.65 -0.49 5.71
CA LEU A 231 3.51 -1.11 5.03
C LEU A 231 3.76 -2.59 4.70
N LYS A 232 4.98 -2.99 4.29
CA LYS A 232 5.32 -4.41 4.07
C LYS A 232 5.16 -5.24 5.35
N PHE A 233 5.62 -4.74 6.49
CA PHE A 233 5.47 -5.44 7.77
C PHE A 233 3.99 -5.49 8.21
N LEU A 234 3.21 -4.42 7.99
CA LEU A 234 1.77 -4.41 8.28
C LEU A 234 1.00 -5.42 7.41
N VAL A 235 1.39 -5.59 6.14
CA VAL A 235 0.81 -6.61 5.25
C VAL A 235 1.22 -8.02 5.68
N LEU A 236 2.49 -8.23 6.02
CA LEU A 236 3.01 -9.54 6.42
C LEU A 236 2.42 -10.05 7.74
N PHE A 237 2.33 -9.18 8.74
CA PHE A 237 1.84 -9.51 10.08
C PHE A 237 0.33 -9.25 10.22
N SER A 238 -0.47 -9.77 9.29
CA SER A 238 -1.92 -9.55 9.28
C SER A 238 -2.63 -10.22 10.48
N LEU A 239 -3.49 -9.46 11.15
CA LEU A 239 -4.33 -9.94 12.26
C LEU A 239 -5.51 -10.81 11.78
N ASP A 240 -5.78 -10.84 10.48
CA ASP A 240 -6.88 -11.64 9.89
C ASP A 240 -6.52 -13.13 9.79
N VAL A 241 -5.26 -13.49 10.01
CA VAL A 241 -4.78 -14.86 9.88
C VAL A 241 -5.15 -15.67 11.11
N LYS A 242 -5.98 -16.70 10.89
CA LYS A 242 -6.52 -17.55 11.95
C LYS A 242 -5.53 -18.63 12.37
N ASN A 243 -5.72 -19.14 13.59
CA ASN A 243 -5.00 -20.31 14.14
C ASN A 243 -3.48 -20.13 14.21
N LEU A 244 -2.99 -18.91 14.42
CA LEU A 244 -1.58 -18.66 14.71
C LEU A 244 -1.26 -19.14 16.13
N GLU A 245 -0.15 -19.84 16.29
CA GLU A 245 0.32 -20.27 17.61
C GLU A 245 0.80 -19.06 18.42
N ASN A 246 1.59 -18.18 17.79
CA ASN A 246 2.10 -16.96 18.42
C ASN A 246 1.40 -15.71 17.89
N PHE A 247 0.08 -15.65 18.07
CA PHE A 247 -0.74 -14.49 17.68
C PHE A 247 -0.29 -13.20 18.40
N HIS A 248 0.16 -13.29 19.65
CA HIS A 248 0.61 -12.13 20.44
C HIS A 248 1.84 -11.43 19.83
N LEU A 249 2.77 -12.17 19.22
CA LEU A 249 3.88 -11.54 18.51
C LEU A 249 3.36 -10.75 17.30
N VAL A 250 2.40 -11.29 16.55
CA VAL A 250 1.81 -10.61 15.39
C VAL A 250 1.08 -9.33 15.80
N GLU A 251 0.29 -9.39 16.88
CA GLU A 251 -0.36 -8.22 17.49
C GLU A 251 0.64 -7.16 17.93
N SER A 252 1.70 -7.57 18.65
CA SER A 252 2.73 -6.65 19.11
C SER A 252 3.49 -5.99 17.96
N VAL A 253 3.81 -6.72 16.89
CA VAL A 253 4.45 -6.15 15.70
C VAL A 253 3.53 -5.14 15.02
N GLN A 254 2.24 -5.43 14.90
CA GLN A 254 1.25 -4.49 14.35
C GLN A 254 1.21 -3.19 15.15
N GLU A 255 1.11 -3.25 16.47
CA GLU A 255 1.08 -2.06 17.33
C GLU A 255 2.37 -1.23 17.19
N GLN A 256 3.53 -1.89 17.27
CA GLN A 256 4.83 -1.23 17.21
C GLN A 256 5.10 -0.58 15.84
N VAL A 257 4.76 -1.27 14.75
CA VAL A 257 4.96 -0.74 13.39
C VAL A 257 3.99 0.40 13.09
N ASN A 258 2.73 0.31 13.54
CA ASN A 258 1.77 1.42 13.40
C ASN A 258 2.23 2.66 14.19
N ALA A 259 2.66 2.49 15.44
CA ALA A 259 3.18 3.59 16.26
C ALA A 259 4.41 4.24 15.61
N ALA A 260 5.38 3.44 15.18
CA ALA A 260 6.58 3.93 14.51
C ALA A 260 6.26 4.66 13.19
N LEU A 261 5.33 4.14 12.39
CA LEU A 261 4.90 4.79 11.15
C LEU A 261 4.20 6.13 11.43
N LEU A 262 3.33 6.19 12.44
CA LEU A 262 2.64 7.42 12.84
C LEU A 262 3.65 8.48 13.29
N ASP A 263 4.57 8.13 14.20
CA ASP A 263 5.62 9.01 14.69
C ASP A 263 6.48 9.53 13.53
N TYR A 264 6.89 8.62 12.62
CA TYR A 264 7.68 8.97 11.46
C TYR A 264 6.95 9.98 10.55
N VAL A 265 5.68 9.73 10.23
CA VAL A 265 4.87 10.61 9.40
C VAL A 265 4.70 11.98 10.05
N MET A 266 4.37 12.03 11.34
CA MET A 266 4.17 13.30 12.07
C MET A 266 5.44 14.15 12.11
N CYS A 267 6.60 13.52 12.28
CA CYS A 267 7.89 14.22 12.33
C CYS A 267 8.40 14.68 10.95
N ASN A 268 8.20 13.87 9.90
CA ASN A 268 8.83 14.10 8.59
C ASN A 268 7.90 14.76 7.56
N TYR A 269 6.59 14.64 7.74
CA TYR A 269 5.56 15.22 6.86
C TYR A 269 4.53 16.05 7.65
N PRO A 270 4.95 17.03 8.47
CA PRO A 270 4.04 17.77 9.36
C PRO A 270 2.95 18.56 8.62
N GLN A 271 3.14 18.83 7.32
CA GLN A 271 2.15 19.51 6.47
C GLN A 271 1.07 18.57 5.93
N GLN A 272 1.27 17.25 5.99
CA GLN A 272 0.31 16.25 5.53
C GLN A 272 -0.32 15.56 6.76
N THR A 273 -1.20 16.29 7.46
CA THR A 273 -1.73 15.87 8.77
C THR A 273 -2.51 14.55 8.75
N ASP A 274 -3.03 14.14 7.60
CA ASP A 274 -3.79 12.91 7.41
C ASP A 274 -3.02 11.81 6.67
N LYS A 275 -1.72 12.04 6.35
CA LYS A 275 -0.90 11.10 5.57
C LYS A 275 -0.89 9.69 6.16
N PHE A 276 -0.77 9.54 7.48
CA PHE A 276 -0.78 8.24 8.14
C PHE A 276 -2.06 7.45 7.82
N GLY A 277 -3.23 8.06 8.03
CA GLY A 277 -4.51 7.43 7.70
C GLY A 277 -4.65 7.18 6.20
N GLN A 278 -4.21 8.12 5.36
CA GLN A 278 -4.23 7.95 3.91
C GLN A 278 -3.35 6.79 3.43
N LEU A 279 -2.20 6.53 4.06
CA LEU A 279 -1.34 5.38 3.77
C LEU A 279 -2.04 4.07 4.14
N LEU A 280 -2.64 3.99 5.34
CA LEU A 280 -3.35 2.79 5.78
C LEU A 280 -4.57 2.48 4.90
N LEU A 281 -5.27 3.50 4.40
CA LEU A 281 -6.38 3.34 3.45
C LEU A 281 -5.95 2.73 2.11
N ARG A 282 -4.64 2.69 1.80
CA ARG A 282 -4.14 2.00 0.61
C ARG A 282 -4.03 0.49 0.81
N LEU A 283 -3.94 -0.01 2.05
CA LEU A 283 -3.83 -1.45 2.31
C LEU A 283 -5.06 -2.24 1.82
N PRO A 284 -6.31 -1.81 2.07
CA PRO A 284 -7.48 -2.45 1.47
C PRO A 284 -7.51 -2.36 -0.06
N GLU A 285 -7.03 -1.25 -0.64
CA GLU A 285 -6.93 -1.10 -2.11
C GLU A 285 -5.92 -2.11 -2.71
N ILE A 286 -4.76 -2.27 -2.07
CA ILE A 286 -3.75 -3.30 -2.44
C ILE A 286 -4.37 -4.69 -2.37
N ARG A 287 -5.10 -5.00 -1.29
CA ARG A 287 -5.79 -6.28 -1.13
C ARG A 287 -6.85 -6.53 -2.20
N ALA A 288 -7.61 -5.52 -2.59
CA ALA A 288 -8.59 -5.66 -3.66
C ALA A 288 -7.91 -5.96 -5.02
N ILE A 289 -6.81 -5.28 -5.34
CA ILE A 289 -6.04 -5.53 -6.57
C ILE A 289 -5.41 -6.92 -6.52
N SER A 290 -4.86 -7.33 -5.38
CA SER A 290 -4.21 -8.64 -5.24
C SER A 290 -5.19 -9.80 -5.43
N LEU A 291 -6.42 -9.69 -4.88
CA LEU A 291 -7.48 -10.69 -5.10
C LEU A 291 -7.88 -10.80 -6.57
N GLN A 292 -8.05 -9.67 -7.27
CA GLN A 292 -8.33 -9.68 -8.71
C GLN A 292 -7.16 -10.29 -9.51
N ALA A 293 -5.91 -10.04 -9.10
CA ALA A 293 -4.73 -10.61 -9.72
C ALA A 293 -4.64 -12.14 -9.49
N GLU A 294 -4.99 -12.62 -8.30
CA GLU A 294 -5.10 -14.05 -7.98
C GLU A 294 -6.19 -14.73 -8.83
N GLU A 295 -7.35 -14.11 -8.99
CA GLU A 295 -8.43 -14.63 -9.85
C GLU A 295 -8.00 -14.71 -11.32
N TYR A 296 -7.34 -13.67 -11.82
CA TYR A 296 -6.80 -13.66 -13.17
C TYR A 296 -5.75 -14.75 -13.37
N LEU A 297 -4.81 -14.89 -12.42
CA LEU A 297 -3.79 -15.92 -12.47
C LEU A 297 -4.41 -17.33 -12.39
N TYR A 298 -5.42 -17.53 -11.55
CA TYR A 298 -6.13 -18.80 -11.44
C TYR A 298 -6.85 -19.17 -12.74
N TYR A 299 -7.54 -18.21 -13.36
CA TYR A 299 -8.14 -18.41 -14.69
C TYR A 299 -7.09 -18.80 -15.73
N LYS A 300 -5.93 -18.13 -15.73
CA LYS A 300 -4.81 -18.48 -16.61
C LYS A 300 -4.23 -19.87 -16.33
N HIS A 301 -4.17 -20.26 -15.06
CA HIS A 301 -3.73 -21.59 -14.65
C HIS A 301 -4.67 -22.68 -15.17
N LEU A 302 -6.00 -22.50 -15.01
CA LEU A 302 -7.00 -23.45 -15.50
C LEU A 302 -6.96 -23.65 -17.03
N ASN A 303 -6.54 -22.62 -17.77
CA ASN A 303 -6.36 -22.70 -19.23
C ASN A 303 -5.02 -23.32 -19.65
N GLY A 304 -4.14 -23.67 -18.70
CA GLY A 304 -2.81 -24.21 -18.99
C GLY A 304 -1.79 -23.16 -19.45
N ASP A 305 -2.07 -21.86 -19.31
CA ASP A 305 -1.18 -20.78 -19.73
C ASP A 305 -0.01 -20.56 -18.76
N VAL A 306 -0.15 -21.02 -17.51
CA VAL A 306 0.86 -20.82 -16.46
C VAL A 306 1.90 -21.94 -16.51
N PRO A 307 3.21 -21.63 -16.59
CA PRO A 307 4.27 -22.65 -16.62
C PRO A 307 4.25 -23.55 -15.38
N CYS A 308 4.52 -24.84 -15.53
CA CYS A 308 4.57 -25.79 -14.40
C CYS A 308 5.71 -25.49 -13.41
N ASN A 309 5.62 -26.12 -12.22
CA ASN A 309 6.62 -26.09 -11.15
C ASN A 309 7.01 -24.66 -10.76
N ASN A 310 6.06 -23.94 -10.18
CA ASN A 310 6.29 -22.59 -9.69
C ASN A 310 5.64 -22.43 -8.30
N LEU A 311 6.32 -21.67 -7.44
CA LEU A 311 5.86 -21.34 -6.09
C LEU A 311 4.56 -20.53 -6.16
N LEU A 312 4.40 -19.72 -7.22
CA LEU A 312 3.19 -18.91 -7.45
C LEU A 312 1.89 -19.74 -7.42
N ILE A 313 1.87 -20.92 -8.03
CA ILE A 313 0.73 -21.83 -8.09
C ILE A 313 0.58 -22.61 -6.77
N GLU A 314 1.68 -22.99 -6.12
CA GLU A 314 1.62 -23.57 -4.78
C GLU A 314 0.93 -22.62 -3.79
N MET A 315 1.28 -21.33 -3.82
CA MET A 315 0.67 -20.30 -3.00
C MET A 315 -0.79 -20.03 -3.38
N LEU A 316 -1.10 -20.07 -4.68
CA LEU A 316 -2.47 -19.94 -5.18
C LEU A 316 -3.39 -21.09 -4.73
N HIS A 317 -2.86 -22.32 -4.67
CA HIS A 317 -3.59 -23.48 -4.17
C HIS A 317 -3.73 -23.44 -2.64
N ALA A 318 -2.69 -23.07 -1.91
CA ALA A 318 -2.71 -23.03 -0.45
C ALA A 318 -3.76 -22.07 0.11
N LYS A 319 -3.96 -20.91 -0.52
CA LYS A 319 -4.95 -19.91 -0.08
C LYS A 319 -6.40 -20.32 -0.36
N ARG A 320 -6.61 -21.29 -1.25
CA ARG A 320 -7.93 -21.81 -1.66
C ARG A 320 -8.29 -23.14 -0.98
N ALA A 321 -7.37 -23.71 -0.21
CA ALA A 321 -7.57 -24.92 0.59
C ALA A 321 -8.22 -24.58 1.95
#